data_AF-A0A956J232-F1
#
_entry.id   AF-A0A956J232-F1
#
_cell.length_a   1.000
_cell.length_b   1.000
_cell.length_c   1.000
_cell.angle_alpha   90.00
_cell.angle_beta   90.00
_cell.angle_gamma   90.00
#
_symmetry.space_group_name_H-M   'P 1'
#
loop_
_entity.id
_entity.type
_entity.pdbx_description
1 polymer ?
#
loop_
_entity_poly.entity_id
_entity_poly.type
_entity_poly.pdbx_seq_one_letter_code
_entity_poly.pdbx_strand_id
1 'polypeptide(L)'
;MSPELKSLVVNVAYLLSAVMFIFGLKRLTKVRTARRGNAIAALAMFVAVAATLVDMGLVDYRWILIGIVVGGAIGGVAAMRVPMTSMPELVAVFNGFGGGASTLVAMSVVWLDVIEPGKQGTLAHVLNKDGSGGAVAITIALSVLIGAVTLTGSVVAYLKLAEKI
;
A
#
# COMPACT_ATOMS: atom_id res chain seq x y z
N MET A 1 -6.77 -7.23 26.07
CA MET A 1 -7.84 -6.44 25.42
C MET A 1 -8.87 -7.41 24.90
N SER A 2 -10.17 -7.20 25.14
CA SER A 2 -11.20 -8.05 24.56
C SER A 2 -11.18 -7.93 23.02
N PRO A 3 -11.53 -8.98 22.26
CA PRO A 3 -11.55 -8.94 20.79
C PRO A 3 -12.40 -7.80 20.21
N GLU A 4 -13.53 -7.50 20.86
CA GLU A 4 -14.43 -6.40 20.48
C GLU A 4 -13.81 -5.02 20.71
N LEU A 5 -13.11 -4.83 21.84
CA LEU A 5 -12.42 -3.57 22.11
C LEU A 5 -11.27 -3.36 21.11
N LYS A 6 -10.58 -4.45 20.72
CA LYS A 6 -9.53 -4.40 19.69
C LYS A 6 -10.08 -3.93 18.34
N SER A 7 -11.13 -4.58 17.83
CA SER A 7 -11.70 -4.23 16.52
C SER A 7 -12.26 -2.81 16.50
N LEU A 8 -12.90 -2.37 17.59
CA LEU A 8 -13.36 -0.99 17.73
C LEU A 8 -12.20 0.01 17.63
N VAL A 9 -11.11 -0.22 18.38
CA VAL A 9 -9.94 0.66 18.37
C VAL A 9 -9.29 0.72 16.99
N VAL A 10 -9.14 -0.42 16.31
CA VAL A 10 -8.58 -0.50 14.95
C VAL A 10 -9.46 0.25 13.94
N ASN A 11 -10.77 0.02 13.96
CA ASN A 11 -11.70 0.67 13.04
C ASN A 11 -11.76 2.20 13.25
N VAL A 12 -11.76 2.65 14.50
CA VAL A 12 -11.69 4.08 14.83
C VAL A 12 -10.36 4.67 14.38
N ALA A 13 -9.25 3.95 14.54
CA ALA A 13 -7.94 4.41 14.06
C ALA A 13 -7.89 4.53 12.52
N TYR A 14 -8.47 3.59 11.78
CA TYR A 14 -8.60 3.69 10.32
C TYR A 14 -9.47 4.87 9.89
N LEU A 15 -10.61 5.08 10.55
CA LEU A 15 -11.47 6.24 10.28
C LEU A 15 -10.73 7.56 10.55
N LEU A 16 -10.02 7.65 11.68
CA LEU A 16 -9.21 8.81 12.03
C LEU A 16 -8.12 9.06 10.98
N SER A 17 -7.39 8.03 10.58
CA SER A 17 -6.36 8.10 9.55
C SER A 17 -6.93 8.60 8.22
N ALA A 18 -8.07 8.07 7.77
CA ALA A 18 -8.73 8.51 6.54
C ALA A 18 -9.10 10.01 6.60
N VAL A 19 -9.68 10.46 7.72
CA VAL A 19 -9.99 11.88 7.94
C VAL A 19 -8.72 12.74 7.92
N MET A 20 -7.65 12.29 8.56
CA MET A 20 -6.36 12.99 8.56
C MET A 20 -5.76 13.07 7.15
N PHE A 21 -5.82 12.01 6.34
CA PHE A 21 -5.40 12.04 4.94
C PHE A 21 -6.16 13.09 4.15
N ILE A 22 -7.50 13.15 4.29
CA ILE A 22 -8.33 14.15 3.61
C ILE A 22 -7.88 15.58 3.99
N PHE A 23 -7.68 15.87 5.27
CA PHE A 23 -7.21 17.18 5.71
C PHE A 23 -5.77 17.48 5.29
N GLY A 24 -4.89 16.48 5.31
CA GLY A 24 -3.51 16.56 4.84
C GLY A 24 -3.44 16.96 3.38
N LEU A 25 -4.13 16.21 2.51
CA LEU A 25 -4.23 16.47 1.07
C LEU A 25 -4.87 17.82 0.78
N LYS A 26 -5.96 18.18 1.47
CA LYS A 26 -6.60 19.50 1.31
C LYS A 26 -5.62 20.64 1.62
N ARG A 27 -4.75 20.48 2.62
CA ARG A 27 -3.75 21.50 2.98
C ARG A 27 -2.56 21.56 2.02
N LEU A 28 -2.26 20.50 1.28
CA LEU A 28 -1.22 20.50 0.24
C LEU A 28 -1.58 21.40 -0.95
N THR A 29 -2.88 21.68 -1.18
CA THR A 29 -3.34 22.57 -2.26
C THR A 29 -2.97 24.04 -2.08
N LYS A 30 -2.55 24.47 -0.88
CA LYS A 30 -2.14 25.86 -0.59
C LYS A 30 -0.70 25.90 -0.08
N VAL A 31 0.16 26.67 -0.75
CA VAL A 31 1.59 26.82 -0.42
C VAL A 31 1.81 27.13 1.07
N ARG A 32 1.04 28.07 1.64
CA ARG A 32 1.14 28.46 3.05
C ARG A 32 0.91 27.30 4.03
N THR A 33 0.08 26.32 3.67
CA THR A 33 -0.27 25.18 4.54
C THR A 33 0.41 23.88 4.16
N ALA A 34 1.12 23.82 3.03
CA ALA A 34 1.65 22.59 2.44
C ALA A 34 2.55 21.79 3.40
N ARG A 35 3.49 22.43 4.10
CA ARG A 35 4.38 21.74 5.06
C ARG A 35 3.61 21.05 6.18
N ARG A 36 2.59 21.73 6.73
CA ARG A 36 1.71 21.15 7.75
C ARG A 36 0.80 20.07 7.18
N GLY A 37 0.34 20.23 5.94
CA GLY A 37 -0.43 19.21 5.22
C GLY A 37 0.36 17.90 5.06
N ASN A 38 1.62 18.00 4.66
CA ASN A 38 2.50 16.84 4.54
C ASN A 38 2.72 16.13 5.88
N ALA A 39 2.96 16.88 6.96
CA ALA A 39 3.12 16.29 8.30
C ALA A 39 1.85 15.55 8.78
N ILE A 40 0.66 16.10 8.50
CA ILE A 40 -0.62 15.44 8.83
C ILE A 40 -0.78 14.14 8.03
N ALA A 41 -0.46 14.16 6.73
CA ALA A 41 -0.52 12.96 5.89
C ALA A 41 0.49 11.87 6.34
N ALA A 42 1.71 12.27 6.72
CA ALA A 42 2.70 11.35 7.28
C ALA A 42 2.22 10.71 8.59
N LEU A 43 1.62 11.51 9.49
CA LEU A 43 1.03 10.99 10.73
C LEU A 43 -0.16 10.06 10.44
N ALA A 44 -0.99 10.39 9.45
CA ALA A 44 -2.10 9.54 9.03
C ALA A 44 -1.61 8.16 8.57
N MET A 45 -0.56 8.13 7.73
CA MET A 45 0.07 6.89 7.27
C MET A 45 0.62 6.07 8.45
N PHE A 46 1.30 6.71 9.40
CA PHE A 46 1.82 6.05 10.60
C PHE A 46 0.70 5.41 11.43
N VAL A 47 -0.40 6.14 11.67
CA VAL A 47 -1.57 5.63 12.41
C VAL A 47 -2.19 4.43 11.71
N ALA A 48 -2.32 4.47 10.37
CA ALA A 48 -2.86 3.34 9.60
C ALA A 48 -1.98 2.09 9.74
N VAL A 49 -0.66 2.22 9.54
CA VAL A 49 0.28 1.09 9.68
C VAL A 49 0.25 0.52 11.10
N ALA A 50 0.25 1.38 12.12
CA ALA A 50 0.20 0.94 13.52
C ALA A 50 -1.09 0.18 13.83
N ALA A 51 -2.24 0.66 13.35
CA ALA A 51 -3.52 -0.01 13.51
C ALA A 51 -3.52 -1.40 12.82
N THR A 52 -2.98 -1.50 11.60
CA THR A 52 -2.85 -2.77 10.89
C THR A 52 -1.95 -3.77 11.63
N LEU A 53 -0.83 -3.32 12.20
CA LEU A 53 0.07 -4.18 12.98
C LEU A 53 -0.59 -4.74 14.25
N VAL A 54 -1.45 -3.95 14.89
CA VAL A 54 -2.25 -4.39 16.05
C VAL A 54 -3.29 -5.42 15.60
N ASP A 55 -3.87 -5.25 14.42
CA ASP A 55 -4.94 -6.10 13.92
C ASP A 55 -4.46 -7.50 13.48
N MET A 56 -3.32 -7.57 12.78
CA MET A 56 -2.76 -8.77 12.14
C MET A 56 -2.67 -10.04 13.02
N GLY A 57 -2.57 -9.92 14.34
CA GLY A 57 -2.56 -11.08 15.24
C GLY A 57 -1.25 -11.86 15.21
N LEU A 58 -1.30 -13.20 15.11
CA LEU A 58 -0.11 -14.07 15.09
C LEU A 58 0.51 -14.11 13.69
N VAL A 59 1.27 -13.06 13.34
CA VAL A 59 2.10 -13.01 12.13
C VAL A 59 3.57 -12.92 12.55
N ASP A 60 4.49 -13.46 11.74
CA ASP A 60 5.91 -13.27 11.98
C ASP A 60 6.31 -11.81 11.70
N TYR A 61 6.30 -11.01 12.77
CA TYR A 61 6.67 -9.60 12.76
C TYR A 61 8.11 -9.36 12.26
N ARG A 62 8.98 -10.38 12.24
CA ARG A 62 10.36 -10.25 11.74
C ARG A 62 10.37 -9.85 10.27
N TRP A 63 9.58 -10.51 9.43
CA TRP A 63 9.52 -10.21 7.99
C TRP A 63 8.94 -8.82 7.72
N ILE A 64 7.93 -8.42 8.48
CA ILE A 64 7.32 -7.09 8.37
C ILE A 64 8.35 -6.02 8.76
N LEU A 65 9.03 -6.20 9.90
CA LEU A 65 10.05 -5.27 10.36
C LEU A 65 11.20 -5.15 9.36
N ILE A 66 11.70 -6.27 8.83
CA ILE A 66 12.73 -6.28 7.79
C ILE A 66 12.26 -5.50 6.56
N GLY A 67 11.04 -5.74 6.09
CA GLY A 67 10.46 -5.02 4.95
C GLY A 67 10.38 -3.52 5.18
N ILE A 68 9.88 -3.08 6.34
CA ILE A 68 9.79 -1.66 6.71
C ILE A 68 11.17 -1.02 6.78
N VAL A 69 12.14 -1.67 7.44
CA VAL A 69 13.49 -1.12 7.61
C VAL A 69 14.22 -1.05 6.27
N VAL A 70 14.24 -2.14 5.50
CA VAL A 70 14.95 -2.19 4.22
C VAL A 70 14.29 -1.26 3.20
N GLY A 71 12.97 -1.35 3.03
CA GLY A 71 12.24 -0.49 2.10
C GLY A 71 12.31 0.99 2.49
N GLY A 72 12.13 1.29 3.78
CA GLY A 72 12.23 2.64 4.32
C GLY A 72 13.64 3.23 4.20
N ALA A 73 14.69 2.42 4.42
CA ALA A 73 16.07 2.85 4.26
C ALA A 73 16.40 3.14 2.79
N ILE A 74 16.08 2.23 1.87
CA ILE A 74 16.35 2.42 0.43
C ILE A 74 15.58 3.64 -0.09
N GLY A 75 14.27 3.71 0.19
CA GLY A 75 13.42 4.81 -0.24
C GLY A 75 13.85 6.15 0.37
N GLY A 76 14.17 6.17 1.66
CA GLY A 76 14.64 7.36 2.36
C GLY A 76 15.97 7.87 1.83
N VAL A 77 16.95 6.98 1.62
CA VAL A 77 18.25 7.35 1.05
C VAL A 77 18.07 7.88 -0.37
N ALA A 78 17.27 7.21 -1.21
CA ALA A 78 16.99 7.69 -2.56
C ALA A 78 16.34 9.08 -2.55
N ALA A 79 15.33 9.30 -1.70
CA ALA A 79 14.64 10.59 -1.58
C ALA A 79 15.53 11.74 -1.10
N MET A 80 16.55 11.45 -0.29
CA MET A 80 17.48 12.47 0.22
C MET A 80 18.66 12.75 -0.71
N ARG A 81 19.07 11.78 -1.55
CA ARG A 81 20.28 11.87 -2.38
C ARG A 81 20.03 12.26 -3.84
N VAL A 82 18.82 12.04 -4.35
CA VAL A 82 18.50 12.38 -5.74
C VAL A 82 18.41 13.91 -5.92
N PRO A 83 19.05 14.48 -6.95
CA PRO A 83 18.95 15.91 -7.25
C PRO A 83 17.50 16.37 -7.49
N MET A 84 17.19 17.61 -7.11
CA MET A 84 15.85 18.19 -7.32
C MET A 84 15.42 18.21 -8.80
N THR A 85 16.38 18.22 -9.72
CA THR A 85 16.14 18.17 -11.18
C THR A 85 15.61 16.82 -11.65
N SER A 86 15.97 15.74 -10.96
CA SER A 86 15.53 14.36 -11.26
C SER A 86 14.39 13.89 -10.35
N MET A 87 13.70 14.82 -9.67
CA MET A 87 12.51 14.49 -8.89
C MET A 87 11.40 13.81 -9.71
N PRO A 88 11.14 14.19 -10.98
CA PRO A 88 10.15 13.49 -11.80
C PRO A 88 10.46 11.99 -11.99
N GLU A 89 11.74 11.64 -12.18
CA GLU A 89 12.19 10.25 -12.30
C GLU A 89 11.94 9.46 -11.02
N LEU A 90 12.31 10.03 -9.87
CA LEU A 90 12.14 9.40 -8.57
C LEU A 90 10.65 9.17 -8.24
N VAL A 91 9.80 10.16 -8.54
CA VAL A 91 8.35 10.06 -8.36
C VAL A 91 7.75 8.95 -9.23
N ALA A 92 8.21 8.82 -10.48
CA ALA A 92 7.79 7.72 -11.35
C ALA A 92 8.13 6.37 -10.72
N VAL A 93 9.38 6.17 -10.29
CA VAL A 93 9.82 4.92 -9.66
C VAL A 93 9.04 4.60 -8.37
N PHE A 94 8.81 5.59 -7.50
CA PHE A 94 8.04 5.38 -6.26
C PHE A 94 6.58 5.01 -6.51
N ASN A 95 5.95 5.61 -7.52
CA ASN A 95 4.60 5.21 -7.93
C ASN A 95 4.59 3.76 -8.47
N GLY A 96 5.63 3.38 -9.22
CA GLY A 96 5.83 2.02 -9.71
C GLY A 96 5.90 0.99 -8.58
N PHE A 97 6.70 1.26 -7.53
CA PHE A 97 6.79 0.39 -6.35
C PHE A 97 5.45 0.25 -5.62
N GLY A 98 4.65 1.32 -5.54
CA GLY A 98 3.28 1.25 -5.00
C GLY A 98 2.37 0.32 -5.82
N GLY A 99 2.44 0.41 -7.14
CA GLY A 99 1.74 -0.51 -8.05
C GLY A 99 2.19 -1.96 -7.89
N GLY A 100 3.50 -2.21 -7.85
CA GLY A 100 4.07 -3.54 -7.62
C GLY A 100 3.66 -4.13 -6.28
N ALA A 101 3.64 -3.34 -5.20
CA ALA A 101 3.17 -3.77 -3.90
C ALA A 101 1.70 -4.22 -3.94
N SER A 102 0.82 -3.46 -4.60
CA SER A 102 -0.59 -3.84 -4.80
C SER A 102 -0.73 -5.17 -5.54
N THR A 103 0.04 -5.37 -6.62
CA THR A 103 0.05 -6.63 -7.36
C THR A 103 0.51 -7.80 -6.49
N LEU A 104 1.60 -7.64 -5.73
CA LEU A 104 2.13 -8.70 -4.85
C LEU A 104 1.13 -9.07 -3.75
N VAL A 105 0.47 -8.07 -3.14
CA VAL A 105 -0.57 -8.31 -2.13
C VAL A 105 -1.73 -9.08 -2.75
N ALA A 106 -2.24 -8.67 -3.91
CA ALA A 106 -3.34 -9.36 -4.59
C ALA A 106 -2.96 -10.81 -4.97
N MET A 107 -1.74 -11.03 -5.46
CA MET A 107 -1.23 -12.37 -5.75
C MET A 107 -1.07 -13.23 -4.50
N SER A 108 -0.69 -12.65 -3.36
CA SER A 108 -0.59 -13.39 -2.09
C SER A 108 -1.96 -13.90 -1.62
N VAL A 109 -3.03 -13.14 -1.83
CA VAL A 109 -4.40 -13.56 -1.53
C VAL A 109 -4.79 -14.74 -2.42
N VAL A 110 -4.52 -14.66 -3.73
CA VAL A 110 -4.77 -15.78 -4.66
C VAL A 110 -4.01 -17.04 -4.23
N TRP A 111 -2.74 -16.89 -3.84
CA TRP A 111 -1.93 -18.01 -3.39
C TRP A 111 -2.54 -18.69 -2.15
N LEU A 112 -2.86 -17.91 -1.13
CA LEU A 112 -3.36 -18.40 0.17
C LEU A 112 -4.78 -18.98 0.12
N ASP A 113 -5.63 -18.48 -0.78
CA ASP A 113 -7.04 -18.91 -0.87
C ASP A 113 -7.29 -19.94 -2.00
N VAL A 114 -6.39 -20.08 -2.99
CA VAL A 114 -6.60 -20.95 -4.18
C VAL A 114 -5.51 -22.00 -4.39
N ILE A 115 -4.23 -21.66 -4.17
CA ILE A 115 -3.10 -22.50 -4.61
C ILE A 115 -2.50 -23.35 -3.48
N GLU A 116 -2.63 -22.91 -2.22
CA GLU A 116 -2.00 -23.55 -1.07
C GLU A 116 -2.45 -25.03 -0.88
N PRO A 117 -1.52 -26.01 -0.89
CA PRO A 117 -1.86 -27.43 -0.78
C PRO A 117 -2.55 -27.74 0.55
N GLY A 118 -3.79 -28.25 0.48
CA GLY A 118 -4.59 -28.62 1.67
C GLY A 118 -5.77 -27.70 1.97
N LYS A 119 -5.87 -26.53 1.32
CA LYS A 119 -7.11 -25.74 1.28
C LYS A 119 -7.86 -26.07 0.00
N GLN A 120 -9.01 -26.75 0.11
CA GLN A 120 -9.89 -27.06 -1.02
C GLN A 120 -10.67 -25.81 -1.49
N GLY A 121 -9.94 -24.75 -1.84
CA GLY A 121 -10.50 -23.52 -2.39
C GLY A 121 -10.36 -23.50 -3.91
N THR A 122 -11.30 -24.13 -4.63
CA THR A 122 -11.48 -23.82 -6.06
C THR A 122 -11.69 -22.31 -6.21
N LEU A 123 -11.50 -21.71 -7.40
CA LEU A 123 -11.91 -20.31 -7.68
C LEU A 123 -13.30 -19.97 -7.10
N ALA A 124 -14.20 -20.97 -7.02
CA ALA A 124 -15.49 -20.92 -6.36
C ALA A 124 -15.48 -20.46 -4.88
N HIS A 125 -14.40 -20.69 -4.12
CA HIS A 125 -14.29 -20.31 -2.71
C HIS A 125 -13.93 -18.83 -2.52
N VAL A 126 -13.02 -18.29 -3.34
CA VAL A 126 -12.81 -16.82 -3.47
C VAL A 126 -14.09 -16.16 -3.97
N LEU A 127 -14.81 -16.84 -4.86
CA LEU A 127 -16.13 -16.45 -5.36
C LEU A 127 -17.30 -16.77 -4.40
N ASN A 128 -17.13 -17.26 -3.16
CA ASN A 128 -18.28 -17.53 -2.29
C ASN A 128 -18.03 -17.33 -0.79
N LYS A 129 -16.89 -16.77 -0.38
CA LYS A 129 -16.54 -16.61 1.04
C LYS A 129 -17.64 -15.93 1.86
N ASP A 130 -18.38 -14.96 1.28
CA ASP A 130 -19.46 -14.21 1.93
C ASP A 130 -20.73 -14.00 1.05
N GLY A 131 -20.94 -14.79 -0.01
CA GLY A 131 -22.05 -14.58 -0.97
C GLY A 131 -21.88 -13.39 -1.95
N SER A 132 -20.78 -12.63 -1.82
CA SER A 132 -20.38 -11.49 -2.65
C SER A 132 -19.36 -11.85 -3.74
N GLY A 133 -19.17 -13.14 -3.98
CA GLY A 133 -18.12 -13.76 -4.75
C GLY A 133 -17.48 -13.05 -5.92
N GLY A 134 -18.32 -12.63 -6.86
CA GLY A 134 -17.86 -11.95 -8.07
C GLY A 134 -17.08 -10.68 -7.74
N ALA A 135 -17.50 -9.93 -6.73
CA ALA A 135 -16.87 -8.65 -6.39
C ALA A 135 -15.43 -8.83 -5.89
N VAL A 136 -15.16 -9.84 -5.05
CA VAL A 136 -13.81 -10.08 -4.50
C VAL A 136 -12.85 -10.56 -5.58
N ALA A 137 -13.28 -11.49 -6.45
CA ALA A 137 -12.43 -11.93 -7.55
C ALA A 137 -12.15 -10.78 -8.55
N ILE A 138 -13.15 -9.94 -8.84
CA ILE A 138 -12.99 -8.77 -9.71
C ILE A 138 -12.00 -7.77 -9.09
N THR A 139 -12.11 -7.46 -7.79
CA THR A 139 -11.19 -6.51 -7.15
C THR A 139 -9.77 -7.04 -7.13
N ILE A 140 -9.56 -8.33 -6.86
CA ILE A 140 -8.24 -8.98 -6.94
C ILE A 140 -7.67 -8.88 -8.36
N ALA A 141 -8.46 -9.24 -9.37
CA ALA A 141 -8.02 -9.17 -10.78
C ALA A 141 -7.66 -7.74 -11.19
N LEU A 142 -8.48 -6.76 -10.81
CA LEU A 142 -8.20 -5.35 -11.06
C LEU A 142 -6.97 -4.85 -10.30
N SER A 143 -6.76 -5.27 -9.04
CA SER A 143 -5.57 -4.92 -8.27
C SER A 143 -4.29 -5.44 -8.92
N VAL A 144 -4.29 -6.69 -9.43
CA VAL A 144 -3.17 -7.26 -10.18
C VAL A 144 -2.92 -6.45 -11.46
N LEU A 145 -3.97 -6.24 -12.26
CA LEU A 145 -3.88 -5.54 -13.54
C LEU A 145 -3.39 -4.10 -13.38
N ILE A 146 -4.08 -3.30 -12.56
CA ILE A 146 -3.77 -1.88 -12.35
C ILE A 146 -2.38 -1.74 -11.71
N GLY A 147 -2.04 -2.61 -10.75
CA GLY A 147 -0.73 -2.59 -10.12
C GLY A 147 0.40 -2.91 -11.10
N ALA A 148 0.23 -3.92 -11.96
CA ALA A 148 1.22 -4.34 -12.94
C ALA A 148 1.40 -3.30 -14.06
N VAL A 149 0.30 -2.71 -14.55
CA VAL A 149 0.33 -1.59 -15.50
C VAL A 149 1.01 -0.37 -14.88
N THR A 150 0.74 -0.08 -13.61
CA THR A 150 1.39 1.04 -12.90
C THR A 150 2.89 0.80 -12.76
N LEU A 151 3.31 -0.40 -12.39
CA LEU A 151 4.72 -0.78 -12.28
C LEU A 151 5.45 -0.64 -13.62
N THR A 152 4.93 -1.29 -14.66
CA THR A 152 5.54 -1.29 -16.00
C THR A 152 5.53 0.10 -16.63
N GLY A 153 4.42 0.84 -16.54
CA GLY A 153 4.32 2.23 -17.00
C GLY A 153 5.29 3.16 -16.29
N SER A 154 5.50 2.97 -14.99
CA SER A 154 6.47 3.75 -14.20
C SER A 154 7.92 3.47 -14.62
N VAL A 155 8.26 2.23 -14.97
CA VAL A 155 9.58 1.88 -15.53
C VAL A 155 9.81 2.60 -16.87
N VAL A 156 8.82 2.56 -17.76
CA VAL A 156 8.91 3.26 -19.05
C VAL A 156 9.02 4.78 -18.85
N ALA A 157 8.24 5.36 -17.94
CA ALA A 157 8.33 6.78 -17.62
C ALA A 157 9.70 7.18 -17.08
N TYR A 158 10.26 6.37 -16.17
CA TYR A 158 11.62 6.57 -15.65
C TYR A 158 12.65 6.54 -16.79
N LEU A 159 12.62 5.53 -17.66
CA LEU A 159 13.60 5.38 -18.73
C LEU A 159 13.55 6.55 -19.73
N LYS A 160 12.36 7.07 -20.04
CA LYS A 160 12.19 8.27 -20.88
C LYS A 160 12.74 9.53 -20.22
N LEU A 161 12.40 9.75 -18.96
CA LEU A 161 12.86 10.94 -18.22
C LEU A 161 14.37 10.92 -17.98
N ALA A 162 14.96 9.73 -17.86
CA ALA A 162 16.39 9.53 -17.75
C ALA A 162 17.12 9.48 -19.10
N GLU A 163 16.43 9.75 -20.23
CA GLU A 163 16.97 9.74 -21.60
C GLU A 163 17.65 8.41 -21.99
N LYS A 164 17.17 7.30 -21.43
CA LYS A 164 17.67 5.94 -21.74
C LYS A 164 16.92 5.30 -22.91
N ILE A 165 15.72 5.80 -23.23
CA ILE A 165 14.87 5.45 -24.37
C ILE A 165 14.10 6.66 -24.89
#